data_AF-A0AAU3QCV8-F1
#
_entry.id   AF-A0AAU3QCV8-F1
#
_cell.length_a   1.000
_cell.length_b   1.000
_cell.length_c   1.000
_cell.angle_alpha   90.00
_cell.angle_beta   90.00
_cell.angle_gamma   90.00
#
_symmetry.space_group_name_H-M   'P 1'
#
loop_
_entity.id
_entity.type
_entity.pdbx_description
1 polymer ?
#
loop_
_entity_poly.entity_id
_entity_poly.type
_entity_poly.pdbx_seq_one_letter_code
_entity_poly.pdbx_strand_id
1 'polypeptide(L)'
;MEVDAVSRNSDQLDLYYTDSAGRVISSWWHQGTYWSELFSVGGFFPPGAPVTAVARMPNHLDLFVTGNDGRVYTSWWHEGQQWSGINDNWRAIGGFFPPGAPVSAVARTSNNLDLFITGNDGRVYTSWWFQGVDWSGINDNWRAIGGFFPIGAPVSVTSRHAGNLDLFITGNDGRVYTSWWYEGQDWSGINDNWRAIGGFFPIGAPVSVTSRHAGNLDLFITGNDGRVYTSWWYEGQDWSGINDNWRAIGGFFPIGAPVSAVARTSNNLDLFITGNDGRVYTSWWFQGVDWSGINDNWRAIGGFFPIGAPVSAVARTSNNLDLFITGNDGRAYTSWWVHGVDWSGVNDNWMLIPLSWVLNFTMQTQTQSNWCWAATSVSIAQFYNPSTTWTQCAVANGELGRTDCCGSGASGPCNQVNTLDAPLTRVGHFNRMVSGTMSRDDMKNEIVAGRPVCARTAWSGGGAHFVAIAGFIEGDLIEIHDPVSGVSNVDYDTFTTAYLGSGSWTHSYFTRR
;
A
#
# COMPACT_ATOMS: atom_id res chain seq x y z
N MET A 1 -0.49 -4.88 -8.37
CA MET A 1 -0.31 -3.57 -7.75
C MET A 1 0.74 -3.74 -6.69
N GLU A 2 1.71 -2.83 -6.66
CA GLU A 2 2.85 -2.85 -5.75
C GLU A 2 2.83 -1.53 -4.96
N VAL A 3 3.08 -1.64 -3.66
CA VAL A 3 3.29 -0.48 -2.79
C VAL A 3 4.79 -0.33 -2.62
N ASP A 4 5.28 0.87 -2.87
CA ASP A 4 6.62 1.27 -2.45
C ASP A 4 6.54 2.22 -1.25
N ALA A 5 7.50 2.10 -0.36
CA ALA A 5 7.51 2.82 0.90
C ALA A 5 8.92 3.30 1.22
N VAL A 6 9.01 4.52 1.75
CA VAL A 6 10.27 5.15 2.12
C VAL A 6 10.18 5.73 3.52
N SER A 7 11.30 5.68 4.23
CA SER A 7 11.50 6.45 5.47
C SER A 7 12.25 7.72 5.13
N ARG A 8 11.66 8.86 5.50
CA ARG A 8 12.33 10.17 5.40
C ARG A 8 13.28 10.41 6.57
N ASN A 9 12.94 9.85 7.72
CA ASN A 9 13.73 9.77 8.95
C ASN A 9 13.08 8.73 9.89
N SER A 10 13.63 8.56 11.09
CA SER A 10 13.17 7.57 12.06
C SER A 10 11.68 7.65 12.43
N ASP A 11 11.06 8.80 12.23
CA ASP A 11 9.72 9.13 12.72
C ASP A 11 8.74 9.41 11.60
N GLN A 12 9.14 9.24 10.33
CA GLN A 12 8.32 9.56 9.17
C GLN A 12 8.42 8.49 8.08
N LEU A 13 7.25 8.03 7.63
CA LEU A 13 7.09 7.09 6.52
C LEU A 13 6.13 7.67 5.50
N ASP A 14 6.37 7.36 4.24
CA ASP A 14 5.49 7.69 3.13
C ASP A 14 5.37 6.46 2.23
N LEU A 15 4.17 6.18 1.75
CA LEU A 15 3.91 5.09 0.81
C LEU A 15 3.27 5.60 -0.47
N TYR A 16 3.50 4.85 -1.54
CA TYR A 16 3.04 5.16 -2.89
C TYR A 16 2.64 3.90 -3.63
N TYR A 17 1.55 3.97 -4.39
CA TYR A 17 1.16 2.91 -5.31
C TYR A 17 0.26 3.43 -6.43
N THR A 18 0.22 2.71 -7.55
CA THR A 18 -0.73 3.00 -8.64
C THR A 18 -2.00 2.19 -8.46
N ASP A 19 -3.15 2.85 -8.26
CA ASP A 19 -4.42 2.19 -8.02
C ASP A 19 -5.00 1.49 -9.28
N SER A 20 -6.13 0.81 -9.12
CA SER A 20 -6.81 0.11 -10.23
C SER A 20 -7.34 1.05 -11.31
N ALA A 21 -7.46 2.34 -11.00
CA ALA A 21 -7.82 3.40 -11.93
C ALA A 21 -6.57 4.09 -12.51
N GLY A 22 -5.35 3.61 -12.24
CA GLY A 22 -4.11 4.19 -12.78
C GLY A 22 -3.62 5.44 -12.06
N ARG A 23 -4.24 5.87 -10.95
CA ARG A 23 -3.81 7.06 -10.20
C ARG A 23 -2.70 6.70 -9.22
N VAL A 24 -1.71 7.58 -9.05
CA VAL A 24 -0.74 7.42 -7.96
C VAL A 24 -1.35 7.93 -6.66
N ILE A 25 -1.51 7.01 -5.71
CA ILE A 25 -2.07 7.25 -4.39
C ILE A 25 -0.92 7.26 -3.37
N SER A 26 -1.04 8.14 -2.38
CA SER A 26 -0.11 8.22 -1.26
C SER A 26 -0.84 8.32 0.08
N SER A 27 -0.14 7.88 1.12
CA SER A 27 -0.44 8.13 2.53
C SER A 27 0.89 8.27 3.27
N TRP A 28 0.88 9.02 4.37
CA TRP A 28 2.08 9.24 5.19
C TRP A 28 1.77 8.99 6.66
N TRP A 29 2.82 8.68 7.42
CA TRP A 29 2.76 8.45 8.85
C TRP A 29 3.84 9.24 9.58
N HIS A 30 3.48 9.75 10.75
CA HIS A 30 4.38 10.39 11.69
C HIS A 30 4.33 9.69 13.05
N GLN A 31 5.45 9.65 13.76
CA GLN A 31 5.47 9.09 15.10
C GLN A 31 4.46 9.81 16.01
N GLY A 32 3.59 9.03 16.65
CA GLY A 32 2.53 9.54 17.51
C GLY A 32 1.25 9.96 16.77
N THR A 33 1.18 9.78 15.45
CA THR A 33 -0.03 10.01 14.65
C THR A 33 -0.52 8.73 13.99
N TYR A 34 -1.72 8.79 13.43
CA TYR A 34 -2.21 7.80 12.47
C TYR A 34 -1.63 8.04 11.09
N TRP A 35 -1.74 7.02 10.24
CA TRP A 35 -1.59 7.20 8.80
C TRP A 35 -2.60 8.24 8.32
N SER A 36 -2.14 9.16 7.48
CA SER A 36 -3.00 10.13 6.84
C SER A 36 -4.06 9.44 5.99
N GLU A 37 -5.15 10.14 5.70
CA GLU A 37 -6.06 9.72 4.63
C GLU A 37 -5.28 9.51 3.32
N LEU A 38 -5.77 8.59 2.49
CA LEU A 38 -5.28 8.39 1.14
C LEU A 38 -5.60 9.61 0.29
N PHE A 39 -4.59 10.13 -0.39
CA PHE A 39 -4.76 11.22 -1.35
C PHE A 39 -4.08 10.88 -2.67
N SER A 40 -4.61 11.46 -3.75
CA SER A 40 -4.01 11.34 -5.07
C SER A 40 -2.84 12.30 -5.18
N VAL A 41 -1.66 11.77 -5.54
CA VAL A 41 -0.55 12.61 -6.01
C VAL A 41 -0.88 13.20 -7.38
N GLY A 42 -1.76 12.52 -8.15
CA GLY A 42 -2.15 12.89 -9.51
C GLY A 42 -1.58 11.89 -10.53
N GLY A 43 -1.80 12.16 -11.81
CA GLY A 43 -1.35 11.35 -12.93
C GLY A 43 -2.23 10.14 -13.22
N PHE A 44 -2.11 9.62 -14.44
CA PHE A 44 -2.82 8.43 -14.90
C PHE A 44 -1.86 7.50 -15.67
N PHE A 45 -1.49 6.41 -15.02
CA PHE A 45 -0.48 5.44 -15.46
C PHE A 45 -1.13 4.06 -15.67
N PRO A 46 -0.41 3.08 -16.24
CA PRO A 46 -0.95 1.73 -16.35
C PRO A 46 -1.40 1.23 -14.96
N PRO A 47 -2.62 0.69 -14.80
CA PRO A 47 -3.11 0.24 -13.51
C PRO A 47 -2.16 -0.73 -12.82
N GLY A 48 -1.79 -0.44 -11.58
CA GLY A 48 -0.84 -1.26 -10.81
C GLY A 48 0.63 -1.15 -11.24
N ALA A 49 1.01 -0.20 -12.12
CA ALA A 49 2.40 0.08 -12.44
C ALA A 49 3.22 0.40 -11.17
N PRO A 50 4.44 -0.14 -11.02
CA PRO A 50 5.31 0.19 -9.89
C PRO A 50 5.64 1.67 -9.88
N VAL A 51 5.48 2.29 -8.72
CA VAL A 51 5.98 3.63 -8.42
C VAL A 51 7.22 3.44 -7.59
N THR A 52 8.34 4.03 -8.00
CA THR A 52 9.56 4.01 -7.18
C THR A 52 9.73 5.37 -6.51
N ALA A 53 9.83 5.33 -5.18
CA ALA A 53 9.99 6.49 -4.33
C ALA A 53 11.41 6.56 -3.77
N VAL A 54 11.96 7.77 -3.71
CA VAL A 54 13.27 8.03 -3.12
C VAL A 54 13.17 9.20 -2.16
N ALA A 55 13.53 8.98 -0.89
CA ALA A 55 13.74 10.04 0.08
C ALA A 55 15.21 10.49 0.06
N ARG A 56 15.49 11.66 -0.51
CA ARG A 56 16.86 12.21 -0.58
C ARG A 56 17.30 12.94 0.66
N MET A 57 16.33 13.51 1.35
CA MET A 57 16.45 14.22 2.61
C MET A 57 15.11 14.07 3.35
N PRO A 58 15.07 14.31 4.67
CA PRO A 58 13.82 14.28 5.44
C PRO A 58 12.67 15.13 4.88
N ASN A 59 12.98 16.15 4.10
CA ASN A 59 12.04 17.12 3.54
C ASN A 59 11.98 17.08 1.99
N HIS A 60 12.48 16.01 1.37
CA HIS A 60 12.49 15.86 -0.09
C HIS A 60 12.20 14.43 -0.53
N LEU A 61 11.16 14.28 -1.35
CA LEU A 61 10.76 13.03 -1.97
C LEU A 61 10.73 13.16 -3.49
N ASP A 62 11.13 12.11 -4.19
CA ASP A 62 11.03 12.00 -5.64
C ASP A 62 10.35 10.67 -6.00
N LEU A 63 9.38 10.73 -6.92
CA LEU A 63 8.66 9.58 -7.44
C LEU A 63 8.96 9.37 -8.92
N PHE A 64 8.98 8.12 -9.34
CA PHE A 64 9.21 7.71 -10.72
C PHE A 64 8.24 6.61 -11.14
N VAL A 65 7.69 6.72 -12.35
CA VAL A 65 6.77 5.73 -12.93
C VAL A 65 6.86 5.74 -14.46
N THR A 66 6.70 4.57 -15.08
CA THR A 66 6.64 4.44 -16.55
C THR A 66 5.20 4.53 -17.03
N GLY A 67 4.90 5.52 -17.89
CA GLY A 67 3.55 5.83 -18.34
C GLY A 67 3.00 4.94 -19.44
N ASN A 68 1.72 5.17 -19.76
CA ASN A 68 0.99 4.47 -20.81
C ASN A 68 1.60 4.67 -22.21
N ASP A 69 2.34 5.76 -22.39
CA ASP A 69 3.06 6.09 -23.62
C ASP A 69 4.52 5.58 -23.64
N GLY A 70 4.93 4.84 -22.60
CA GLY A 70 6.28 4.32 -22.43
C GLY A 70 7.32 5.33 -21.92
N ARG A 71 6.95 6.58 -21.64
CA ARG A 71 7.88 7.56 -21.05
C ARG A 71 8.02 7.35 -19.56
N VAL A 72 9.21 7.62 -19.02
CA VAL A 72 9.40 7.74 -17.57
C VAL A 72 8.97 9.14 -17.15
N TYR A 73 8.15 9.20 -16.11
CA TYR A 73 7.68 10.43 -15.47
C TYR A 73 8.27 10.57 -14.07
N THR A 74 8.39 11.82 -13.63
CA THR A 74 8.74 12.16 -12.26
C THR A 74 7.75 13.15 -11.65
N SER A 75 7.55 13.03 -10.35
CA SER A 75 6.92 14.01 -9.48
C SER A 75 7.78 14.13 -8.23
N TRP A 76 7.96 15.34 -7.70
CA TRP A 76 8.79 15.57 -6.53
C TRP A 76 8.09 16.47 -5.53
N TRP A 77 8.40 16.28 -4.25
CA TRP A 77 7.82 17.02 -3.15
C TRP A 77 8.89 17.61 -2.26
N HIS A 78 8.59 18.81 -1.79
CA HIS A 78 9.34 19.51 -0.77
C HIS A 78 8.40 19.92 0.36
N GLU A 79 8.91 19.91 1.59
CA GLU A 79 8.15 20.40 2.73
C GLU A 79 7.61 21.82 2.52
N GLY A 80 6.31 21.99 2.78
CA GLY A 80 5.61 23.26 2.59
C GLY A 80 5.18 23.57 1.15
N GLN A 81 5.41 22.67 0.20
CA GLN A 81 4.97 22.80 -1.19
C GLN A 81 4.00 21.67 -1.58
N GLN A 82 3.25 21.90 -2.67
CA GLN A 82 2.50 20.82 -3.34
C GLN A 82 3.46 19.95 -4.16
N TRP A 83 3.01 18.75 -4.52
CA TRP A 83 3.69 17.90 -5.49
C TRP A 83 3.89 18.67 -6.80
N SER A 84 5.08 18.54 -7.38
CA SER A 84 5.50 19.28 -8.57
C SER A 84 4.98 18.66 -9.87
N GLY A 85 5.01 19.42 -10.98
CA GLY A 85 4.62 18.97 -12.32
C GLY A 85 3.65 19.93 -13.01
N ILE A 86 3.43 19.77 -14.33
CA ILE A 86 2.59 20.68 -15.14
C ILE A 86 1.34 19.96 -15.72
N ASN A 87 1.17 18.66 -15.49
CA ASN A 87 0.02 17.88 -15.95
C ASN A 87 -0.44 16.95 -14.82
N ASP A 88 -1.29 17.46 -13.93
CA ASP A 88 -1.75 16.71 -12.75
C ASP A 88 -0.58 16.20 -11.89
N ASN A 89 0.39 17.09 -11.63
CA ASN A 89 1.60 16.86 -10.81
C ASN A 89 2.59 15.82 -11.35
N TRP A 90 2.68 15.64 -12.66
CA TRP A 90 3.73 14.82 -13.27
C TRP A 90 4.43 15.50 -14.44
N ARG A 91 5.73 15.22 -14.56
CA ARG A 91 6.59 15.71 -15.64
C ARG A 91 7.29 14.54 -16.33
N ALA A 92 7.24 14.50 -17.66
CA ALA A 92 8.00 13.51 -18.42
C ALA A 92 9.50 13.81 -18.34
N ILE A 93 10.29 12.82 -17.94
CA ILE A 93 11.73 12.79 -18.21
C ILE A 93 11.94 12.37 -19.67
N GLY A 94 11.14 11.43 -20.18
CA GLY A 94 11.16 10.98 -21.58
C GLY A 94 11.51 9.50 -21.73
N GLY A 95 11.96 9.12 -22.91
CA GLY A 95 12.29 7.75 -23.30
C GLY A 95 11.10 7.00 -23.90
N PHE A 96 11.33 5.77 -24.36
CA PHE A 96 10.30 4.90 -24.93
C PHE A 96 10.54 3.46 -24.47
N PHE A 97 9.99 3.14 -23.31
CA PHE A 97 10.16 1.88 -22.59
C PHE A 97 8.85 1.08 -22.58
N PRO A 98 8.85 -0.20 -22.18
CA PRO A 98 7.60 -0.95 -22.05
C PRO A 98 6.66 -0.24 -21.05
N PRO A 99 5.39 0.03 -21.41
CA PRO A 99 4.45 0.71 -20.50
C PRO A 99 4.33 -0.01 -19.16
N GLY A 100 4.47 0.72 -18.06
CA GLY A 100 4.39 0.17 -16.71
C GLY A 100 5.63 -0.64 -16.28
N ALA A 101 6.72 -0.64 -17.04
CA ALA A 101 7.97 -1.26 -16.64
C ALA A 101 8.52 -0.62 -15.34
N PRO A 102 9.10 -1.42 -14.42
CA PRO A 102 9.76 -0.90 -13.22
C PRO A 102 10.92 0.02 -13.59
N VAL A 103 10.94 1.22 -13.02
CA VAL A 103 12.08 2.14 -13.07
C VAL A 103 12.76 2.13 -11.72
N SER A 104 14.02 1.72 -11.66
CA SER A 104 14.75 1.74 -10.40
C SER A 104 15.47 3.06 -10.21
N ALA A 105 15.43 3.57 -8.99
CA ALA A 105 15.94 4.89 -8.64
C ALA A 105 16.82 4.80 -7.39
N VAL A 106 17.86 5.62 -7.34
CA VAL A 106 18.75 5.70 -6.18
C VAL A 106 19.23 7.13 -6.00
N ALA A 107 19.32 7.56 -4.74
CA ALA A 107 20.02 8.76 -4.35
C ALA A 107 21.43 8.41 -3.90
N ARG A 108 22.45 8.95 -4.59
CA ARG A 108 23.85 8.82 -4.15
C ARG A 108 24.22 9.88 -3.12
N THR A 109 23.60 11.03 -3.24
CA THR A 109 23.67 12.15 -2.30
C THR A 109 22.30 12.81 -2.29
N SER A 110 22.11 13.78 -1.40
CA SER A 110 20.90 14.60 -1.42
C SER A 110 20.71 15.43 -2.69
N ASN A 111 21.76 15.58 -3.51
CA ASN A 111 21.81 16.40 -4.72
C ASN A 111 22.07 15.59 -5.98
N ASN A 112 21.96 14.25 -5.91
CA ASN A 112 22.20 13.36 -7.04
C ASN A 112 21.19 12.22 -7.04
N LEU A 113 20.55 12.00 -8.19
CA LEU A 113 19.68 10.87 -8.46
C LEU A 113 20.10 10.18 -9.74
N ASP A 114 19.92 8.87 -9.78
CA ASP A 114 20.17 8.04 -10.95
C ASP A 114 19.02 7.06 -11.12
N LEU A 115 18.55 6.94 -12.37
CA LEU A 115 17.45 6.06 -12.79
C LEU A 115 17.96 4.99 -13.73
N PHE A 116 17.34 3.81 -13.65
CA PHE A 116 17.66 2.64 -14.46
C PHE A 116 16.40 1.92 -14.92
N ILE A 117 16.37 1.51 -16.18
CA ILE A 117 15.22 0.80 -16.77
C ILE A 117 15.67 -0.10 -17.92
N THR A 118 15.02 -1.26 -18.07
CA THR A 118 15.25 -2.17 -19.20
C THR A 118 14.32 -1.81 -20.36
N GLY A 119 14.90 -1.52 -21.52
CA GLY A 119 14.17 -1.06 -22.69
C GLY A 119 13.48 -2.14 -23.52
N ASN A 120 12.75 -1.68 -24.54
CA ASN A 120 12.07 -2.52 -25.52
C ASN A 120 13.03 -3.38 -26.37
N ASP A 121 14.32 -3.05 -26.37
CA ASP A 121 15.40 -3.78 -27.04
C ASP A 121 16.20 -4.69 -26.09
N GLY A 122 15.79 -4.79 -24.82
CA GLY A 122 16.48 -5.57 -23.79
C GLY A 122 17.73 -4.90 -23.20
N ARG A 123 18.11 -3.70 -23.63
CA ARG A 123 19.23 -2.96 -23.03
C ARG A 123 18.82 -2.27 -21.74
N VAL A 124 19.76 -2.15 -20.80
CA VAL A 124 19.59 -1.27 -19.65
C VAL A 124 19.96 0.15 -20.04
N TYR A 125 19.09 1.10 -19.70
CA TYR A 125 19.28 2.53 -19.88
C TYR A 125 19.41 3.25 -18.55
N THR A 126 20.05 4.41 -18.57
CA THR A 126 20.14 5.31 -17.43
C THR A 126 19.83 6.76 -17.79
N SER A 127 19.27 7.46 -16.80
CA SER A 127 19.20 8.91 -16.75
C SER A 127 19.57 9.38 -15.34
N TRP A 128 20.21 10.53 -15.23
CA TRP A 128 20.67 11.06 -13.96
C TRP A 128 20.31 12.53 -13.82
N TRP A 129 20.18 12.95 -12.57
CA TRP A 129 19.92 14.33 -12.17
C TRP A 129 20.96 14.76 -11.14
N PHE A 130 21.32 16.04 -11.20
CA PHE A 130 22.10 16.68 -10.17
C PHE A 130 21.66 18.12 -9.98
N GLN A 131 21.81 18.63 -8.76
CA GLN A 131 21.33 19.98 -8.41
C GLN A 131 21.88 21.05 -9.37
N GLY A 132 20.97 21.85 -9.92
CA GLY A 132 21.30 22.93 -10.87
C GLY A 132 21.29 22.51 -12.34
N VAL A 133 21.12 21.22 -12.64
CA VAL A 133 20.96 20.70 -14.00
C VAL A 133 19.71 19.83 -14.08
N ASP A 134 19.10 19.79 -15.25
CA ASP A 134 17.92 18.95 -15.49
C ASP A 134 18.31 17.47 -15.67
N TRP A 135 17.31 16.60 -15.75
CA TRP A 135 17.52 15.19 -16.05
C TRP A 135 18.23 15.01 -17.39
N SER A 136 19.25 14.16 -17.43
CA SER A 136 20.01 13.87 -18.66
C SER A 136 19.15 13.23 -19.77
N GLY A 137 18.05 12.59 -19.40
CA GLY A 137 17.15 11.87 -20.29
C GLY A 137 16.06 12.75 -20.93
N ILE A 138 16.01 14.04 -20.60
CA ILE A 138 15.06 14.99 -21.18
C ILE A 138 15.13 14.97 -22.71
N ASN A 139 13.96 15.05 -23.35
CA ASN A 139 13.78 14.93 -24.80
C ASN A 139 14.25 13.57 -25.34
N ASP A 140 13.92 12.50 -24.61
CA ASP A 140 14.17 11.11 -25.00
C ASP A 140 15.67 10.75 -25.14
N ASN A 141 16.55 11.49 -24.44
CA ASN A 141 18.02 11.32 -24.49
C ASN A 141 18.56 10.34 -23.44
N TRP A 142 17.83 9.26 -23.18
CA TRP A 142 18.28 8.22 -22.24
C TRP A 142 19.52 7.51 -22.76
N ARG A 143 20.50 7.27 -21.88
CA ARG A 143 21.77 6.68 -22.26
C ARG A 143 21.75 5.17 -22.06
N ALA A 144 22.09 4.41 -23.10
CA ALA A 144 22.26 2.96 -22.95
C ALA A 144 23.54 2.64 -22.16
N ILE A 145 23.41 1.80 -21.13
CA ILE A 145 24.52 1.10 -20.49
C ILE A 145 24.83 -0.18 -21.30
N GLY A 146 23.85 -0.78 -21.96
CA GLY A 146 24.00 -1.96 -22.81
C GLY A 146 23.43 -3.24 -22.17
N GLY A 147 23.87 -4.39 -22.67
CA GLY A 147 23.38 -5.71 -22.31
C GLY A 147 22.18 -6.17 -23.14
N PHE A 148 21.79 -7.44 -23.00
CA PHE A 148 20.62 -8.00 -23.67
C PHE A 148 19.83 -8.89 -22.70
N PHE A 149 18.90 -8.24 -22.00
CA PHE A 149 18.11 -8.80 -20.90
C PHE A 149 16.64 -8.97 -21.31
N PRO A 150 15.83 -9.69 -20.52
CA PRO A 150 14.40 -9.80 -20.81
C PRO A 150 13.76 -8.41 -20.81
N ILE A 151 12.91 -8.14 -21.80
CA ILE A 151 12.29 -6.82 -21.98
C ILE A 151 11.50 -6.44 -20.73
N GLY A 152 11.75 -5.23 -20.21
CA GLY A 152 11.08 -4.72 -19.01
C GLY A 152 11.46 -5.42 -17.70
N ALA A 153 12.49 -6.28 -17.69
CA ALA A 153 12.96 -6.90 -16.46
C ALA A 153 13.44 -5.85 -15.44
N PRO A 154 13.16 -6.04 -14.14
CA PRO A 154 13.61 -5.13 -13.10
C PRO A 154 15.15 -5.14 -13.00
N VAL A 155 15.74 -3.94 -12.96
CA VAL A 155 17.16 -3.71 -12.70
C VAL A 155 17.29 -3.21 -11.28
N SER A 156 17.90 -3.97 -10.39
CA SER A 156 18.12 -3.50 -9.03
C SER A 156 19.37 -2.66 -8.93
N VAL A 157 19.33 -1.64 -8.08
CA VAL A 157 20.42 -0.68 -7.90
C VAL A 157 20.67 -0.41 -6.43
N THR A 158 21.93 -0.20 -6.07
CA THR A 158 22.30 0.40 -4.80
C THR A 158 23.48 1.36 -4.95
N SER A 159 23.60 2.29 -4.00
CA SER A 159 24.79 3.13 -3.86
C SER A 159 25.45 2.82 -2.53
N ARG A 160 26.74 2.44 -2.58
CA ARG A 160 27.52 2.20 -1.36
C ARG A 160 28.08 3.48 -0.75
N HIS A 161 28.27 4.51 -1.58
CA HIS A 161 28.66 5.87 -1.23
C HIS A 161 28.50 6.78 -2.46
N ALA A 162 28.62 8.10 -2.27
CA ALA A 162 28.38 9.11 -3.30
C ALA A 162 29.02 8.84 -4.68
N GLY A 163 30.25 8.31 -4.71
CA GLY A 163 31.00 8.03 -5.94
C GLY A 163 30.85 6.62 -6.54
N ASN A 164 29.81 5.85 -6.17
CA ASN A 164 29.61 4.49 -6.68
C ASN A 164 28.13 4.11 -6.84
N LEU A 165 27.88 3.28 -7.87
CA LEU A 165 26.63 2.53 -8.07
C LEU A 165 26.94 1.11 -8.49
N ASP A 166 26.09 0.18 -8.09
CA ASP A 166 26.12 -1.22 -8.50
C ASP A 166 24.72 -1.66 -8.97
N LEU A 167 24.64 -2.22 -10.17
CA LEU A 167 23.42 -2.71 -10.81
C LEU A 167 23.40 -4.23 -10.86
N PHE A 168 22.20 -4.81 -10.77
CA PHE A 168 21.96 -6.25 -10.82
C PHE A 168 20.71 -6.58 -11.63
N ILE A 169 20.79 -7.60 -12.49
CA ILE A 169 19.66 -8.04 -13.32
C ILE A 169 19.79 -9.54 -13.65
N THR A 170 18.66 -10.23 -13.72
CA THR A 170 18.61 -11.64 -14.16
C THR A 170 18.44 -11.71 -15.67
N GLY A 171 19.37 -12.40 -16.34
CA GLY A 171 19.44 -12.49 -17.80
C GLY A 171 18.48 -13.49 -18.45
N ASN A 172 18.49 -13.47 -19.79
CA ASN A 172 17.74 -14.40 -20.63
C ASN A 172 18.20 -15.88 -20.47
N ASP A 173 19.37 -16.10 -19.88
CA ASP A 173 19.93 -17.42 -19.57
C ASP A 173 19.74 -17.81 -18.09
N GLY A 174 19.02 -17.00 -17.31
CA GLY A 174 18.78 -17.22 -15.88
C GLY A 174 19.95 -16.84 -14.96
N ARG A 175 21.08 -16.34 -15.48
CA ARG A 175 22.19 -15.87 -14.64
C ARG A 175 21.93 -14.48 -14.10
N VAL A 176 22.44 -14.19 -12.91
CA VAL A 176 22.50 -12.81 -12.41
C VAL A 176 23.75 -12.13 -12.98
N TYR A 177 23.56 -10.93 -13.51
CA TYR A 177 24.61 -10.07 -14.04
C TYR A 177 24.76 -8.81 -13.21
N THR A 178 25.94 -8.20 -13.27
CA THR A 178 26.24 -6.91 -12.65
C THR A 178 26.97 -5.96 -13.60
N SER A 179 26.72 -4.67 -13.39
CA SER A 179 27.46 -3.54 -13.95
C SER A 179 27.63 -2.51 -12.84
N TRP A 180 28.76 -1.83 -12.80
CA TRP A 180 29.06 -0.87 -11.75
C TRP A 180 29.60 0.43 -12.35
N TRP A 181 29.44 1.50 -11.60
CA TRP A 181 29.95 2.82 -11.93
C TRP A 181 30.79 3.36 -10.79
N TYR A 182 31.86 4.05 -11.16
CA TYR A 182 32.68 4.83 -10.26
C TYR A 182 32.81 6.25 -10.79
N GLU A 183 32.85 7.23 -9.89
CA GLU A 183 33.06 8.61 -10.27
C GLU A 183 34.36 8.79 -11.08
N GLY A 184 34.24 9.50 -12.20
CA GLY A 184 35.34 9.69 -13.16
C GLY A 184 35.58 8.51 -14.10
N GLN A 185 34.81 7.43 -14.01
CA GLN A 185 34.82 6.31 -14.94
C GLN A 185 33.47 6.17 -15.65
N ASP A 186 33.45 5.38 -16.71
CA ASP A 186 32.20 4.95 -17.33
C ASP A 186 31.68 3.64 -16.69
N TRP A 187 30.46 3.24 -17.03
CA TRP A 187 29.86 1.99 -16.61
C TRP A 187 30.67 0.79 -17.09
N SER A 188 30.89 -0.20 -16.22
CA SER A 188 31.60 -1.43 -16.59
C SER A 188 30.86 -2.25 -17.66
N GLY A 189 29.52 -2.15 -17.69
CA GLY A 189 28.67 -2.84 -18.66
C GLY A 189 28.59 -2.21 -20.06
N ILE A 190 29.24 -1.06 -20.31
CA ILE A 190 29.19 -0.38 -21.61
C ILE A 190 29.64 -1.31 -22.75
N ASN A 191 29.01 -1.18 -23.92
CA ASN A 191 29.23 -2.07 -25.06
C ASN A 191 28.93 -3.54 -24.75
N ASP A 192 27.84 -3.78 -24.01
CA ASP A 192 27.31 -5.11 -23.69
C ASP A 192 28.26 -5.97 -22.82
N ASN A 193 29.18 -5.35 -22.07
CA ASN A 193 30.20 -6.01 -21.22
C ASN A 193 29.72 -6.28 -19.78
N TRP A 194 28.44 -6.62 -19.61
CA TRP A 194 27.90 -6.97 -18.30
C TRP A 194 28.54 -8.23 -17.76
N ARG A 195 28.90 -8.23 -16.47
CA ARG A 195 29.62 -9.34 -15.85
C ARG A 195 28.65 -10.32 -15.20
N ALA A 196 28.73 -11.61 -15.55
CA ALA A 196 27.95 -12.64 -14.86
C ALA A 196 28.49 -12.90 -13.44
N ILE A 197 27.60 -12.89 -12.46
CA ILE A 197 27.83 -13.42 -11.10
C ILE A 197 27.53 -14.91 -11.07
N GLY A 198 26.68 -15.41 -11.98
CA GLY A 198 26.33 -16.84 -12.09
C GLY A 198 24.94 -17.14 -11.52
N GLY A 199 24.70 -18.43 -11.26
CA GLY A 199 23.42 -18.98 -10.82
C GLY A 199 22.49 -19.33 -11.99
N PHE A 200 21.41 -20.07 -11.71
CA PHE A 200 20.40 -20.42 -12.70
C PHE A 200 19.00 -20.21 -12.10
N PHE A 201 18.51 -18.99 -12.26
CA PHE A 201 17.27 -18.47 -11.68
C PHE A 201 16.19 -18.30 -12.75
N PRO A 202 14.92 -18.07 -12.36
CA PRO A 202 13.87 -17.80 -13.32
C PRO A 202 14.23 -16.55 -14.16
N ILE A 203 14.02 -16.63 -15.47
CA ILE A 203 14.38 -15.56 -16.40
C ILE A 203 13.69 -14.25 -15.99
N GLY A 204 14.47 -13.18 -15.83
CA GLY A 204 13.95 -11.85 -15.45
C GLY A 204 13.46 -11.75 -14.01
N ALA A 205 13.72 -12.75 -13.15
CA ALA A 205 13.35 -12.68 -11.74
C ALA A 205 14.00 -11.48 -11.04
N PRO A 206 13.28 -10.76 -10.17
CA PRO A 206 13.84 -9.67 -9.37
C PRO A 206 14.97 -10.16 -8.47
N VAL A 207 16.09 -9.44 -8.49
CA VAL A 207 17.22 -9.64 -7.55
C VAL A 207 17.16 -8.51 -6.54
N SER A 208 17.03 -8.79 -5.25
CA SER A 208 17.18 -7.72 -4.26
C SER A 208 18.63 -7.51 -3.89
N VAL A 209 19.00 -6.25 -3.70
CA VAL A 209 20.34 -5.83 -3.29
C VAL A 209 20.24 -4.95 -2.05
N THR A 210 21.15 -5.17 -1.11
CA THR A 210 21.34 -4.25 0.01
C THR A 210 22.82 -4.03 0.27
N SER A 211 23.16 -2.85 0.77
CA SER A 211 24.50 -2.50 1.24
C SER A 211 24.44 -2.27 2.74
N ARG A 212 25.19 -3.06 3.50
CA ARG A 212 25.31 -2.88 4.96
C ARG A 212 26.28 -1.77 5.33
N HIS A 213 27.27 -1.54 4.48
CA HIS A 213 28.28 -0.49 4.58
C HIS A 213 29.06 -0.41 3.26
N ALA A 214 29.87 0.63 3.09
CA ALA A 214 30.59 0.93 1.84
C ALA A 214 31.35 -0.27 1.21
N GLY A 215 31.94 -1.15 2.02
CA GLY A 215 32.72 -2.31 1.54
C GLY A 215 31.96 -3.63 1.37
N ASN A 216 30.61 -3.63 1.30
CA ASN A 216 29.83 -4.87 1.19
C ASN A 216 28.56 -4.69 0.34
N LEU A 217 28.16 -5.78 -0.32
CA LEU A 217 26.84 -5.97 -0.92
C LEU A 217 26.33 -7.37 -0.61
N ASP A 218 25.02 -7.50 -0.42
CA ASP A 218 24.32 -8.77 -0.29
C ASP A 218 23.16 -8.82 -1.29
N LEU A 219 23.08 -9.91 -2.06
CA LEU A 219 22.05 -10.17 -3.06
C LEU A 219 21.13 -11.29 -2.61
N PHE A 220 19.85 -11.20 -3.00
CA PHE A 220 18.82 -12.19 -2.69
C PHE A 220 17.91 -12.44 -3.90
N ILE A 221 17.58 -13.69 -4.16
CA ILE A 221 16.72 -14.08 -5.28
C ILE A 221 16.00 -15.41 -5.00
N THR A 222 14.75 -15.53 -5.45
CA THR A 222 13.99 -16.78 -5.38
C THR A 222 14.27 -17.65 -6.61
N GLY A 223 14.73 -18.89 -6.39
CA GLY A 223 15.14 -19.81 -7.43
C GLY A 223 14.02 -20.58 -8.12
N ASN A 224 14.41 -21.34 -9.15
CA ASN A 224 13.53 -22.24 -9.91
C ASN A 224 12.94 -23.38 -9.05
N ASP A 225 13.51 -23.63 -7.88
CA ASP A 225 13.04 -24.61 -6.88
C ASP A 225 12.22 -23.97 -5.74
N GLY A 226 11.94 -22.66 -5.82
CA GLY A 226 11.22 -21.91 -4.80
C GLY A 226 12.05 -21.53 -3.56
N ARG A 227 13.34 -21.88 -3.49
CA ARG A 227 14.21 -21.46 -2.39
C ARG A 227 14.71 -20.04 -2.58
N VAL A 228 14.93 -19.33 -1.48
CA VAL A 228 15.67 -18.06 -1.49
C VAL A 228 17.17 -18.37 -1.45
N TYR A 229 17.92 -17.75 -2.35
CA TYR A 229 19.37 -17.82 -2.45
C TYR A 229 20.01 -16.47 -2.13
N THR A 230 21.27 -16.51 -1.69
CA THR A 230 22.08 -15.33 -1.48
C THR A 230 23.48 -15.45 -2.10
N SER A 231 24.01 -14.30 -2.51
CA SER A 231 25.40 -14.09 -2.91
C SER A 231 25.85 -12.77 -2.33
N TRP A 232 27.09 -12.70 -1.86
CA TRP A 232 27.63 -11.49 -1.22
C TRP A 232 28.96 -11.11 -1.84
N TRP A 233 29.28 -9.83 -1.71
CA TRP A 233 30.55 -9.24 -2.11
C TRP A 233 31.16 -8.47 -0.95
N TYR A 234 32.48 -8.54 -0.87
CA TYR A 234 33.29 -7.73 0.01
C TYR A 234 34.38 -7.05 -0.79
N GLU A 235 34.73 -5.83 -0.40
CA GLU A 235 35.85 -5.12 -1.01
C GLU A 235 37.15 -5.96 -0.94
N GLY A 236 37.82 -6.07 -2.09
CA GLY A 236 39.02 -6.91 -2.25
C GLY A 236 38.75 -8.41 -2.43
N GLN A 237 37.49 -8.84 -2.44
CA GLN A 237 37.08 -10.21 -2.78
C GLN A 237 36.18 -10.20 -4.02
N ASP A 238 36.00 -11.38 -4.61
CA ASP A 238 35.00 -11.57 -5.65
C ASP A 238 33.65 -11.99 -5.05
N TRP A 239 32.61 -12.02 -5.88
CA TRP A 239 31.28 -12.48 -5.48
C TRP A 239 31.32 -13.94 -5.02
N SER A 240 30.66 -14.24 -3.90
CA SER A 240 30.55 -15.61 -3.40
C SER A 240 29.80 -16.55 -4.35
N GLY A 241 28.87 -16.01 -5.14
CA GLY A 241 28.06 -16.76 -6.11
C GLY A 241 28.75 -17.10 -7.44
N ILE A 242 29.99 -16.65 -7.66
CA ILE A 242 30.72 -16.92 -8.91
C ILE A 242 30.85 -18.41 -9.19
N ASN A 243 30.80 -18.80 -10.46
CA ASN A 243 30.76 -20.20 -10.91
C ASN A 243 29.55 -20.96 -10.33
N ASP A 244 28.39 -20.29 -10.32
CA ASP A 244 27.10 -20.86 -9.91
C ASP A 244 27.05 -21.34 -8.44
N ASN A 245 27.90 -20.77 -7.57
CA ASN A 245 28.01 -21.12 -6.15
C ASN A 245 27.09 -20.30 -5.23
N TRP A 246 25.90 -19.95 -5.71
CA TRP A 246 24.92 -19.23 -4.90
C TRP A 246 24.46 -20.09 -3.73
N ARG A 247 24.37 -19.47 -2.55
CA ARG A 247 24.05 -20.19 -1.31
C ARG A 247 22.56 -20.17 -1.04
N ALA A 248 21.95 -21.34 -0.85
CA ALA A 248 20.56 -21.43 -0.41
C ALA A 248 20.42 -20.96 1.04
N ILE A 249 19.51 -20.01 1.28
CA ILE A 249 18.97 -19.73 2.61
C ILE A 249 17.85 -20.74 2.90
N GLY A 250 17.06 -21.13 1.90
CA GLY A 250 16.00 -22.14 2.04
C GLY A 250 14.60 -21.54 1.84
N GLY A 251 13.59 -22.25 2.32
CA GLY A 251 12.17 -21.94 2.16
C GLY A 251 11.57 -22.56 0.88
N PHE A 252 10.25 -22.50 0.75
CA PHE A 252 9.53 -22.96 -0.44
C PHE A 252 8.46 -21.94 -0.83
N PHE A 253 8.87 -20.99 -1.64
CA PHE A 253 8.09 -19.82 -2.05
C PHE A 253 7.72 -19.90 -3.54
N PRO A 254 6.80 -19.04 -4.02
CA PRO A 254 6.46 -19.00 -5.42
C PRO A 254 7.71 -18.71 -6.26
N ILE A 255 7.89 -19.45 -7.36
CA ILE A 255 9.08 -19.35 -8.21
C ILE A 255 9.24 -17.91 -8.72
N GLY A 256 10.42 -17.34 -8.51
CA GLY A 256 10.73 -15.96 -8.93
C GLY A 256 10.01 -14.86 -8.14
N ALA A 257 9.36 -15.19 -7.03
CA ALA A 257 8.74 -14.18 -6.17
C ALA A 257 9.80 -13.16 -5.67
N PRO A 258 9.47 -11.86 -5.66
CA PRO A 258 10.35 -10.84 -5.09
C PRO A 258 10.62 -11.11 -3.62
N VAL A 259 11.91 -11.09 -3.24
CA VAL A 259 12.36 -11.08 -1.85
C VAL A 259 12.71 -9.65 -1.51
N SER A 260 12.19 -9.08 -0.44
CA SER A 260 12.61 -7.75 0.00
C SER A 260 13.66 -7.85 1.07
N ALA A 261 14.72 -7.06 0.94
CA ALA A 261 15.89 -7.13 1.81
C ALA A 261 16.20 -5.74 2.37
N VAL A 262 16.43 -5.68 3.68
CA VAL A 262 16.78 -4.43 4.35
C VAL A 262 17.90 -4.64 5.35
N ALA A 263 18.84 -3.69 5.37
CA ALA A 263 19.87 -3.61 6.39
C ALA A 263 19.44 -2.65 7.49
N ARG A 264 19.30 -3.16 8.73
CA ARG A 264 19.04 -2.31 9.91
C ARG A 264 20.31 -1.69 10.47
N THR A 265 21.43 -2.40 10.34
CA THR A 265 22.77 -1.98 10.74
C THR A 265 23.80 -2.65 9.83
N SER A 266 25.07 -2.36 10.03
CA SER A 266 26.17 -3.07 9.37
C SER A 266 26.20 -4.59 9.66
N ASN A 267 25.51 -5.03 10.72
CA ASN A 267 25.56 -6.39 11.26
C ASN A 267 24.18 -7.05 11.32
N ASN A 268 23.17 -6.47 10.67
CA ASN A 268 21.79 -6.92 10.72
C ASN A 268 21.12 -6.82 9.35
N LEU A 269 20.58 -7.93 8.88
CA LEU A 269 19.73 -7.99 7.69
C LEU A 269 18.43 -8.70 8.01
N ASP A 270 17.37 -8.29 7.33
CA ASP A 270 16.07 -8.92 7.40
C ASP A 270 15.52 -9.08 5.98
N LEU A 271 14.95 -10.26 5.71
CA LEU A 271 14.32 -10.63 4.45
C LEU A 271 12.82 -10.83 4.66
N PHE A 272 12.05 -10.49 3.63
CA PHE A 272 10.60 -10.62 3.61
C PHE A 272 10.13 -11.17 2.26
N ILE A 273 9.17 -12.10 2.29
CA ILE A 273 8.62 -12.71 1.08
C ILE A 273 7.19 -13.21 1.32
N THR A 274 6.33 -13.08 0.31
CA THR A 274 4.97 -13.63 0.35
C THR A 274 4.96 -15.07 -0.17
N GLY A 275 4.47 -15.99 0.65
CA GLY A 275 4.50 -17.43 0.40
C GLY A 275 3.38 -17.95 -0.50
N ASN A 276 3.47 -19.26 -0.79
CA ASN A 276 2.49 -20.00 -1.58
C ASN A 276 1.09 -20.07 -0.92
N ASP A 277 1.02 -19.79 0.38
CA ASP A 277 -0.22 -19.72 1.17
C ASP A 277 -0.73 -18.28 1.36
N GLY A 278 -0.09 -17.29 0.73
CA GLY A 278 -0.42 -15.87 0.86
C GLY A 278 0.06 -15.20 2.14
N ARG A 279 0.75 -15.91 3.05
CA ARG A 279 1.35 -15.31 4.25
C ARG A 279 2.66 -14.62 3.92
N VAL A 280 2.97 -13.55 4.66
CA VAL A 280 4.31 -12.96 4.63
C VAL A 280 5.22 -13.72 5.61
N TYR A 281 6.41 -14.06 5.16
CA TYR A 281 7.46 -14.72 5.92
C TYR A 281 8.67 -13.83 6.10
N THR A 282 9.43 -14.06 7.15
CA THR A 282 10.70 -13.41 7.41
C THR A 282 11.83 -14.39 7.75
N SER A 283 13.04 -14.00 7.37
CA SER A 283 14.31 -14.59 7.79
C SER A 283 15.28 -13.46 8.07
N TRP A 284 16.10 -13.58 9.10
CA TRP A 284 17.01 -12.53 9.53
C TRP A 284 18.41 -13.07 9.75
N TRP A 285 19.38 -12.18 9.67
CA TRP A 285 20.80 -12.47 9.85
C TRP A 285 21.43 -11.50 10.85
N PHE A 286 22.35 -12.04 11.65
CA PHE A 286 23.19 -11.30 12.59
C PHE A 286 24.64 -11.67 12.34
N GLN A 287 25.56 -10.70 12.47
CA GLN A 287 26.99 -11.02 12.41
C GLN A 287 27.35 -12.11 13.46
N GLY A 288 27.98 -13.19 12.99
CA GLY A 288 28.37 -14.34 13.82
C GLY A 288 27.30 -15.42 13.97
N VAL A 289 26.10 -15.21 13.42
CA VAL A 289 25.02 -16.21 13.36
C VAL A 289 24.61 -16.38 11.90
N ASP A 290 24.16 -17.58 11.54
CA ASP A 290 23.63 -17.82 10.21
C ASP A 290 22.21 -17.24 10.05
N TRP A 291 21.67 -17.29 8.83
CA TRP A 291 20.28 -16.93 8.56
C TRP A 291 19.31 -17.78 9.38
N SER A 292 18.30 -17.15 9.98
CA SER A 292 17.27 -17.87 10.74
C SER A 292 16.45 -18.82 9.88
N GLY A 293 16.27 -18.50 8.59
CA GLY A 293 15.54 -19.31 7.61
C GLY A 293 16.27 -20.56 7.10
N ILE A 294 17.51 -20.83 7.55
CA ILE A 294 18.27 -21.99 7.08
C ILE A 294 17.55 -23.31 7.35
N ASN A 295 17.67 -24.26 6.43
CA ASN A 295 16.92 -25.54 6.46
C ASN A 295 15.41 -25.33 6.48
N ASP A 296 14.93 -24.39 5.65
CA ASP A 296 13.51 -24.10 5.43
C ASP A 296 12.76 -23.59 6.69
N ASN A 297 13.48 -23.03 7.67
CA ASN A 297 12.94 -22.52 8.95
C ASN A 297 12.48 -21.05 8.89
N TRP A 298 11.85 -20.64 7.79
CA TRP A 298 11.33 -19.29 7.65
C TRP A 298 10.14 -19.05 8.60
N ARG A 299 10.11 -17.87 9.23
CA ARG A 299 9.07 -17.54 10.20
C ARG A 299 7.90 -16.82 9.54
N ALA A 300 6.69 -17.32 9.71
CA ALA A 300 5.49 -16.59 9.28
C ALA A 300 5.26 -15.35 10.16
N ILE A 301 5.08 -14.20 9.52
CA ILE A 301 4.52 -12.99 10.14
C ILE A 301 2.98 -13.05 10.07
N GLY A 302 2.40 -13.73 9.08
CA GLY A 302 0.94 -13.90 8.93
C GLY A 302 0.38 -13.13 7.73
N GLY A 303 -0.94 -12.96 7.73
CA GLY A 303 -1.71 -12.27 6.69
C GLY A 303 -2.18 -13.20 5.57
N PHE A 304 -3.04 -12.68 4.68
CA PHE A 304 -3.54 -13.42 3.52
C PHE A 304 -3.55 -12.50 2.30
N PHE A 305 -2.44 -12.49 1.58
CA PHE A 305 -2.15 -11.61 0.46
C PHE A 305 -2.09 -12.37 -0.87
N PRO A 306 -2.10 -11.69 -2.03
CA PRO A 306 -1.89 -12.37 -3.31
C PRO A 306 -0.57 -13.15 -3.29
N ILE A 307 -0.59 -14.38 -3.78
CA ILE A 307 0.57 -15.27 -3.77
C ILE A 307 1.74 -14.60 -4.49
N GLY A 308 2.90 -14.52 -3.83
CA GLY A 308 4.11 -13.91 -4.39
C GLY A 308 4.05 -12.39 -4.56
N ALA A 309 3.07 -11.71 -3.94
CA ALA A 309 2.99 -10.26 -3.96
C ALA A 309 4.28 -9.62 -3.37
N PRO A 310 4.82 -8.56 -4.00
CA PRO A 310 5.94 -7.82 -3.44
C PRO A 310 5.58 -7.21 -2.07
N VAL A 311 6.51 -7.29 -1.13
CA VAL A 311 6.43 -6.64 0.19
C VAL A 311 7.42 -5.47 0.18
N SER A 312 7.00 -4.22 0.34
CA SER A 312 7.99 -3.15 0.58
C SER A 312 8.41 -3.15 2.05
N ALA A 313 9.71 -3.11 2.31
CA ALA A 313 10.29 -3.22 3.64
C ALA A 313 11.20 -2.02 3.93
N VAL A 314 10.98 -1.37 5.06
CA VAL A 314 11.71 -0.16 5.47
C VAL A 314 12.29 -0.35 6.86
N ALA A 315 13.58 -0.07 7.03
CA ALA A 315 14.23 0.06 8.33
C ALA A 315 14.34 1.55 8.69
N ARG A 316 13.51 1.99 9.63
CA ARG A 316 13.57 3.37 10.14
C ARG A 316 14.74 3.58 11.09
N THR A 317 15.06 2.55 11.86
CA THR A 317 16.17 2.53 12.82
C THR A 317 16.73 1.11 12.92
N SER A 318 17.77 0.92 13.74
CA SER A 318 18.27 -0.42 14.08
C SER A 318 17.25 -1.31 14.81
N ASN A 319 16.21 -0.70 15.38
CA ASN A 319 15.21 -1.32 16.25
C ASN A 319 13.78 -1.21 15.72
N ASN A 320 13.59 -0.72 14.49
CA ASN A 320 12.29 -0.49 13.90
C ASN A 320 12.27 -0.92 12.43
N LEU A 321 11.30 -1.75 12.09
CA LEU A 321 11.00 -2.17 10.72
C LEU A 321 9.51 -1.99 10.45
N ASP A 322 9.18 -1.66 9.21
CA ASP A 322 7.82 -1.52 8.74
C ASP A 322 7.70 -2.21 7.38
N LEU A 323 6.64 -3.01 7.22
CA LEU A 323 6.31 -3.74 6.00
C LEU A 323 5.04 -3.18 5.40
N PHE A 324 4.98 -3.16 4.08
CA PHE A 324 3.85 -2.71 3.30
C PHE A 324 3.55 -3.69 2.17
N ILE A 325 2.27 -3.98 1.95
CA ILE A 325 1.84 -4.91 0.91
C ILE A 325 0.45 -4.55 0.42
N THR A 326 0.17 -4.81 -0.86
CA THR A 326 -1.19 -4.69 -1.40
C THR A 326 -1.99 -5.97 -1.16
N GLY A 327 -3.16 -5.83 -0.55
CA GLY A 327 -4.13 -6.90 -0.30
C GLY A 327 -4.83 -7.43 -1.55
N ASN A 328 -5.53 -8.55 -1.37
CA ASN A 328 -6.40 -9.13 -2.41
C ASN A 328 -7.55 -8.19 -2.81
N ASP A 329 -7.86 -7.21 -1.97
CA ASP A 329 -8.85 -6.14 -2.17
C ASP A 329 -8.27 -4.91 -2.89
N GLY A 330 -6.98 -4.91 -3.25
CA GLY A 330 -6.29 -3.79 -3.88
C GLY A 330 -5.93 -2.65 -2.92
N ARG A 331 -5.95 -2.86 -1.60
CA ARG A 331 -5.62 -1.85 -0.60
C ARG A 331 -4.25 -2.08 0.02
N ALA A 332 -3.62 -1.04 0.55
CA ALA A 332 -2.36 -1.15 1.25
C ALA A 332 -2.57 -1.62 2.70
N TYR A 333 -1.73 -2.56 3.15
CA TYR A 333 -1.67 -3.05 4.53
C TYR A 333 -0.26 -2.86 5.08
N THR A 334 -0.15 -2.73 6.40
CA THR A 334 1.13 -2.63 7.11
C THR A 334 1.22 -3.58 8.31
N SER A 335 2.45 -3.98 8.59
CA SER A 335 2.86 -4.64 9.82
C SER A 335 4.23 -4.09 10.21
N TRP A 336 4.47 -3.87 11.50
CA TRP A 336 5.72 -3.29 11.99
C TRP A 336 6.31 -4.14 13.10
N TRP A 337 7.62 -3.98 13.27
CA TRP A 337 8.39 -4.59 14.34
C TRP A 337 9.11 -3.52 15.14
N VAL A 338 9.10 -3.69 16.46
CA VAL A 338 9.85 -2.88 17.39
C VAL A 338 10.65 -3.82 18.28
N HIS A 339 11.93 -3.53 18.48
CA HIS A 339 12.78 -4.35 19.34
C HIS A 339 12.15 -4.58 20.73
N GLY A 340 12.07 -5.84 21.13
CA GLY A 340 11.43 -6.28 22.38
C GLY A 340 9.95 -6.65 22.25
N VAL A 341 9.34 -6.41 21.09
CA VAL A 341 7.98 -6.82 20.74
C VAL A 341 8.01 -7.68 19.48
N ASP A 342 7.01 -8.55 19.32
CA ASP A 342 6.83 -9.29 18.08
C ASP A 342 6.28 -8.39 16.96
N TRP A 343 6.23 -8.89 15.73
CA TRP A 343 5.58 -8.21 14.61
C TRP A 343 4.10 -7.94 14.92
N SER A 344 3.59 -6.76 14.56
CA SER A 344 2.16 -6.45 14.75
C SER A 344 1.24 -7.35 13.92
N GLY A 345 1.70 -7.83 12.76
CA GLY A 345 0.94 -8.70 11.86
C GLY A 345 0.78 -10.16 12.29
N VAL A 346 1.42 -10.60 13.39
CA VAL A 346 1.30 -11.99 13.86
C VAL A 346 -0.15 -12.37 14.16
N ASN A 347 -0.49 -13.63 13.92
CA ASN A 347 -1.86 -14.14 13.97
C ASN A 347 -2.81 -13.40 13.00
N ASP A 348 -2.29 -13.07 11.82
CA ASP A 348 -3.02 -12.45 10.72
C ASP A 348 -3.57 -11.04 11.03
N ASN A 349 -2.96 -10.32 11.98
CA ASN A 349 -3.36 -8.97 12.43
C ASN A 349 -2.72 -7.82 11.62
N TRP A 350 -2.66 -7.96 10.31
CA TRP A 350 -2.14 -6.89 9.44
C TRP A 350 -3.11 -5.71 9.39
N MET A 351 -2.57 -4.49 9.41
CA MET A 351 -3.39 -3.29 9.57
C MET A 351 -3.60 -2.56 8.25
N LEU A 352 -4.85 -2.27 7.93
CA LEU A 352 -5.24 -1.56 6.72
C LEU A 352 -4.77 -0.10 6.74
N ILE A 353 -4.26 0.41 5.62
CA ILE A 353 -3.94 1.83 5.46
C ILE A 353 -5.03 2.52 4.63
N PRO A 354 -5.66 3.59 5.16
CA PRO A 354 -5.39 4.23 6.45
C PRO A 354 -6.03 3.50 7.63
N LEU A 355 -5.42 3.64 8.81
CA LEU A 355 -5.86 3.01 10.07
C LEU A 355 -7.21 3.53 10.59
N SER A 356 -7.57 4.74 10.17
CA SER A 356 -8.83 5.39 10.49
C SER A 356 -9.39 6.04 9.24
N TRP A 357 -10.71 5.94 9.07
CA TRP A 357 -11.43 6.67 8.04
C TRP A 357 -12.79 7.07 8.59
N VAL A 358 -13.11 8.36 8.54
CA VAL A 358 -14.40 8.88 8.97
C VAL A 358 -15.02 9.65 7.83
N LEU A 359 -16.21 9.22 7.40
CA LEU A 359 -16.98 9.96 6.41
C LEU A 359 -17.49 11.25 7.03
N ASN A 360 -17.52 12.33 6.24
CA ASN A 360 -18.21 13.58 6.62
C ASN A 360 -19.74 13.38 6.55
N PHE A 361 -20.23 12.47 7.38
CA PHE A 361 -21.61 12.09 7.52
C PHE A 361 -22.20 12.85 8.71
N THR A 362 -23.46 13.26 8.60
CA THR A 362 -24.15 13.93 9.70
C THR A 362 -25.51 13.30 9.86
N MET A 363 -25.74 12.70 11.03
CA MET A 363 -27.04 12.14 11.38
C MET A 363 -28.00 13.21 11.84
N GLN A 364 -29.21 13.19 11.28
CA GLN A 364 -30.31 13.95 11.83
C GLN A 364 -30.81 13.32 13.12
N THR A 365 -31.10 14.16 14.12
CA THR A 365 -31.87 13.73 15.27
C THR A 365 -33.27 13.28 14.82
N GLN A 366 -33.72 12.13 15.30
CA GLN A 366 -35.06 11.66 14.99
C GLN A 366 -36.12 12.62 15.58
N THR A 367 -37.07 13.02 14.74
CA THR A 367 -38.09 14.00 15.11
C THR A 367 -39.24 13.41 15.92
N GLN A 368 -39.40 12.08 15.90
CA GLN A 368 -40.39 11.34 16.68
C GLN A 368 -39.75 10.10 17.32
N SER A 369 -40.37 9.56 18.36
CA SER A 369 -39.78 8.47 19.17
C SER A 369 -39.57 7.16 18.41
N ASN A 370 -40.37 6.88 17.37
CA ASN A 370 -40.27 5.67 16.55
C ASN A 370 -39.68 5.92 15.15
N TRP A 371 -39.08 7.09 14.90
CA TRP A 371 -38.64 7.51 13.55
C TRP A 371 -37.14 7.35 13.28
N CYS A 372 -36.45 6.46 13.98
CA CYS A 372 -35.05 6.15 13.67
C CYS A 372 -34.86 5.76 12.20
N TRP A 373 -35.76 4.97 11.63
CA TRP A 373 -35.75 4.59 10.20
C TRP A 373 -35.86 5.78 9.24
N ALA A 374 -36.66 6.80 9.58
CA ALA A 374 -36.82 8.00 8.78
C ALA A 374 -35.60 8.91 8.91
N ALA A 375 -35.08 9.08 10.12
CA ALA A 375 -33.89 9.88 10.38
C ALA A 375 -32.64 9.29 9.69
N THR A 376 -32.42 7.98 9.82
CA THR A 376 -31.30 7.30 9.17
C THR A 376 -31.41 7.40 7.65
N SER A 377 -32.57 7.11 7.06
CA SER A 377 -32.73 7.15 5.59
C SER A 377 -32.54 8.55 5.00
N VAL A 378 -33.06 9.60 5.64
CA VAL A 378 -32.85 10.99 5.20
C VAL A 378 -31.39 11.41 5.35
N SER A 379 -30.72 11.01 6.43
CA SER A 379 -29.30 11.35 6.64
C SER A 379 -28.42 10.70 5.56
N ILE A 380 -28.71 9.45 5.17
CA ILE A 380 -28.05 8.79 4.03
C ILE A 380 -28.32 9.54 2.71
N ALA A 381 -29.58 9.96 2.47
CA ALA A 381 -29.92 10.73 1.27
C ALA A 381 -29.17 12.07 1.20
N GLN A 382 -29.04 12.77 2.34
CA GLN A 382 -28.32 14.04 2.42
C GLN A 382 -26.81 13.86 2.24
N PHE A 383 -26.25 12.77 2.75
CA PHE A 383 -24.84 12.45 2.56
C PHE A 383 -24.49 12.26 1.07
N TYR A 384 -25.29 11.50 0.33
CA TYR A 384 -25.04 11.27 -1.10
C TYR A 384 -25.46 12.42 -1.99
N ASN A 385 -26.51 13.14 -1.59
CA ASN A 385 -26.99 14.32 -2.30
C ASN A 385 -27.29 15.44 -1.31
N PRO A 386 -26.32 16.34 -1.04
CA PRO A 386 -26.50 17.47 -0.12
C PRO A 386 -27.64 18.44 -0.51
N SER A 387 -28.11 18.38 -1.77
CA SER A 387 -29.23 19.19 -2.28
C SER A 387 -30.61 18.51 -2.17
N THR A 388 -30.66 17.29 -1.60
CA THR A 388 -31.90 16.55 -1.45
C THR A 388 -32.94 17.30 -0.63
N THR A 389 -34.21 17.19 -1.03
CA THR A 389 -35.35 17.79 -0.33
C THR A 389 -36.10 16.79 0.56
N TRP A 390 -35.59 15.56 0.68
CA TRP A 390 -36.17 14.56 1.58
C TRP A 390 -36.13 15.06 3.03
N THR A 391 -37.28 14.94 3.70
CA THR A 391 -37.45 15.20 5.13
C THR A 391 -37.97 13.94 5.81
N GLN A 392 -37.75 13.80 7.13
CA GLN A 392 -38.22 12.62 7.86
C GLN A 392 -39.74 12.44 7.74
N CYS A 393 -40.49 13.54 7.75
CA CYS A 393 -41.93 13.50 7.60
C CYS A 393 -42.38 13.17 6.17
N ALA A 394 -41.63 13.56 5.13
CA ALA A 394 -41.91 13.16 3.76
C ALA A 394 -41.66 11.65 3.56
N VAL A 395 -40.61 11.11 4.15
CA VAL A 395 -40.36 9.66 4.19
C VAL A 395 -41.49 8.97 4.96
N ALA A 396 -41.90 9.48 6.12
CA ALA A 396 -42.98 8.91 6.91
C ALA A 396 -44.34 8.90 6.18
N ASN A 397 -44.68 10.00 5.51
CA ASN A 397 -45.84 10.08 4.63
C ASN A 397 -45.81 8.99 3.56
N GLY A 398 -44.66 8.83 2.89
CA GLY A 398 -44.50 7.84 1.83
C GLY A 398 -44.64 6.39 2.32
N GLU A 399 -44.03 6.06 3.45
CA GLU A 399 -44.06 4.71 4.03
C GLU A 399 -45.43 4.33 4.60
N LEU A 400 -46.15 5.29 5.16
CA LEU A 400 -47.43 5.05 5.83
C LEU A 400 -48.64 5.31 4.92
N GLY A 401 -48.43 5.76 3.68
CA GLY A 401 -49.50 6.15 2.76
C GLY A 401 -50.30 7.36 3.25
N ARG A 402 -49.62 8.32 3.89
CA ARG A 402 -50.21 9.51 4.51
C ARG A 402 -49.69 10.79 3.88
N THR A 403 -50.32 11.92 4.23
CA THR A 403 -49.90 13.26 3.77
C THR A 403 -49.78 14.28 4.92
N ASP A 404 -50.12 13.89 6.15
CA ASP A 404 -50.23 14.77 7.32
C ASP A 404 -49.09 14.59 8.35
N CYS A 405 -48.09 13.75 8.07
CA CYS A 405 -46.97 13.49 8.99
C CYS A 405 -46.01 14.68 9.14
N CYS A 406 -46.05 15.67 8.24
CA CYS A 406 -45.31 16.93 8.40
C CYS A 406 -46.06 17.98 9.26
N GLY A 407 -47.25 17.64 9.76
CA GLY A 407 -48.10 18.52 10.57
C GLY A 407 -48.64 17.80 11.80
N SER A 408 -49.95 17.90 12.03
CA SER A 408 -50.62 17.36 13.24
C SER A 408 -50.52 15.84 13.41
N GLY A 409 -50.24 15.08 12.34
CA GLY A 409 -50.12 13.62 12.41
C GLY A 409 -48.79 13.11 12.99
N ALA A 410 -47.78 13.98 13.12
CA ALA A 410 -46.40 13.60 13.44
C ALA A 410 -46.26 12.86 14.78
N SER A 411 -46.92 13.31 15.84
CA SER A 411 -46.83 12.74 17.19
C SER A 411 -47.86 11.64 17.49
N GLY A 412 -48.67 11.24 16.50
CA GLY A 412 -49.76 10.27 16.66
C GLY A 412 -49.73 9.17 15.59
N PRO A 413 -50.69 9.14 14.65
CA PRO A 413 -50.80 8.07 13.64
C PRO A 413 -49.52 7.80 12.86
N CYS A 414 -48.65 8.80 12.71
CA CYS A 414 -47.39 8.64 11.98
C CYS A 414 -46.22 8.12 12.83
N ASN A 415 -46.27 8.19 14.16
CA ASN A 415 -45.18 7.78 15.04
C ASN A 415 -45.11 6.24 15.21
N GLN A 416 -44.86 5.53 14.11
CA GLN A 416 -44.87 4.07 14.03
C GLN A 416 -43.46 3.51 13.82
N VAL A 417 -43.24 2.27 14.29
CA VAL A 417 -42.05 1.50 13.95
C VAL A 417 -42.11 1.03 12.50
N ASN A 418 -40.96 0.91 11.84
CA ASN A 418 -40.86 0.41 10.47
C ASN A 418 -39.53 -0.34 10.26
N THR A 419 -39.37 -0.99 9.12
CA THR A 419 -38.06 -1.48 8.65
C THR A 419 -37.26 -0.36 7.99
N LEU A 420 -36.00 -0.63 7.63
CA LEU A 420 -35.11 0.37 7.01
C LEU A 420 -34.92 0.18 5.50
N ASP A 421 -35.17 -1.02 4.97
CA ASP A 421 -35.04 -1.35 3.55
C ASP A 421 -36.00 -0.54 2.66
N ALA A 422 -37.27 -0.45 3.03
CA ALA A 422 -38.26 0.34 2.29
C ALA A 422 -37.96 1.87 2.31
N PRO A 423 -37.70 2.51 3.47
CA PRO A 423 -37.27 3.91 3.52
C PRO A 423 -36.00 4.21 2.72
N LEU A 424 -34.95 3.37 2.84
CA LEU A 424 -33.73 3.53 2.06
C LEU A 424 -34.00 3.38 0.55
N THR A 425 -34.92 2.50 0.17
CA THR A 425 -35.34 2.33 -1.23
C THR A 425 -36.06 3.57 -1.73
N ARG A 426 -36.96 4.14 -0.91
CA ARG A 426 -37.71 5.35 -1.25
C ARG A 426 -36.80 6.55 -1.50
N VAL A 427 -35.76 6.72 -0.68
CA VAL A 427 -34.78 7.79 -0.88
C VAL A 427 -33.73 7.46 -1.96
N GLY A 428 -33.77 6.26 -2.56
CA GLY A 428 -32.96 5.84 -3.70
C GLY A 428 -31.65 5.10 -3.35
N HIS A 429 -31.28 5.06 -2.07
CA HIS A 429 -29.94 4.67 -1.60
C HIS A 429 -29.86 3.28 -0.96
N PHE A 430 -30.89 2.45 -1.07
CA PHE A 430 -30.83 1.03 -0.69
C PHE A 430 -30.07 0.20 -1.73
N ASN A 431 -29.13 -0.63 -1.27
CA ASN A 431 -28.48 -1.64 -2.09
C ASN A 431 -28.99 -3.05 -1.75
N ARG A 432 -28.74 -3.49 -0.51
CA ARG A 432 -29.18 -4.80 0.00
C ARG A 432 -29.19 -4.82 1.53
N MET A 433 -29.87 -5.80 2.10
CA MET A 433 -29.85 -6.11 3.53
C MET A 433 -29.36 -7.54 3.74
N VAL A 434 -28.51 -7.74 4.74
CA VAL A 434 -28.03 -9.05 5.17
C VAL A 434 -28.39 -9.23 6.64
N SER A 435 -28.93 -10.41 6.98
CA SER A 435 -29.15 -10.79 8.38
C SER A 435 -27.81 -11.13 9.04
N GLY A 436 -27.59 -10.60 10.25
CA GLY A 436 -26.34 -10.70 10.97
C GLY A 436 -25.46 -9.45 10.89
N THR A 437 -24.34 -9.54 11.60
CA THR A 437 -23.28 -8.52 11.64
C THR A 437 -22.46 -8.56 10.36
N MET A 438 -22.04 -7.39 9.90
CA MET A 438 -21.09 -7.26 8.79
C MET A 438 -19.68 -7.43 9.33
N SER A 439 -18.80 -8.19 8.64
CA SER A 439 -17.40 -8.36 9.06
C SER A 439 -16.66 -7.01 9.16
N ARG A 440 -15.60 -6.96 9.96
CA ARG A 440 -14.74 -5.76 10.08
C ARG A 440 -14.26 -5.28 8.72
N ASP A 441 -13.78 -6.22 7.90
CA ASP A 441 -13.23 -5.91 6.59
C ASP A 441 -14.31 -5.41 5.63
N ASP A 442 -15.48 -6.04 5.59
CA ASP A 442 -16.60 -5.58 4.77
C ASP A 442 -17.08 -4.17 5.19
N MET A 443 -17.13 -3.90 6.49
CA MET A 443 -17.51 -2.58 7.00
C MET A 443 -16.47 -1.52 6.61
N LYS A 444 -15.17 -1.78 6.87
CA LYS A 444 -14.08 -0.90 6.41
C LYS A 444 -14.11 -0.75 4.89
N ASN A 445 -14.55 -1.78 4.16
CA ASN A 445 -14.68 -1.75 2.71
C ASN A 445 -15.73 -0.75 2.23
N GLU A 446 -16.91 -0.76 2.84
CA GLU A 446 -18.00 0.18 2.56
C GLU A 446 -17.60 1.61 2.94
N ILE A 447 -17.04 1.81 4.14
CA ILE A 447 -16.65 3.13 4.64
C ILE A 447 -15.60 3.79 3.73
N VAL A 448 -14.49 3.11 3.41
CA VAL A 448 -13.46 3.66 2.50
C VAL A 448 -14.02 3.93 1.10
N ALA A 449 -15.02 3.17 0.66
CA ALA A 449 -15.68 3.42 -0.62
C ALA A 449 -16.69 4.58 -0.59
N GLY A 450 -16.76 5.32 0.53
CA GLY A 450 -17.68 6.42 0.72
C GLY A 450 -19.12 5.95 0.86
N ARG A 451 -19.35 4.80 1.52
CA ARG A 451 -20.68 4.24 1.76
C ARG A 451 -20.90 3.97 3.25
N PRO A 452 -21.71 4.79 3.96
CA PRO A 452 -22.09 4.50 5.33
C PRO A 452 -22.90 3.21 5.41
N VAL A 453 -22.63 2.38 6.42
CA VAL A 453 -23.35 1.12 6.66
C VAL A 453 -24.44 1.38 7.68
N CYS A 454 -25.70 1.06 7.39
CA CYS A 454 -26.73 1.15 8.41
C CYS A 454 -26.87 -0.18 9.16
N ALA A 455 -27.12 -0.11 10.47
CA ALA A 455 -27.21 -1.27 11.34
C ALA A 455 -28.52 -1.26 12.13
N ARG A 456 -29.15 -2.42 12.26
CA ARG A 456 -30.25 -2.64 13.21
C ARG A 456 -29.72 -3.15 14.53
N THR A 457 -29.90 -2.39 15.60
CA THR A 457 -29.61 -2.81 16.97
C THR A 457 -30.90 -3.28 17.65
N ALA A 458 -30.93 -4.52 18.12
CA ALA A 458 -32.07 -5.10 18.82
C ALA A 458 -31.83 -5.05 20.33
N TRP A 459 -32.79 -4.52 21.09
CA TRP A 459 -32.65 -4.37 22.55
C TRP A 459 -33.10 -5.62 23.29
N SER A 460 -32.40 -5.97 24.38
CA SER A 460 -32.81 -7.08 25.27
C SER A 460 -34.24 -6.95 25.82
N GLY A 461 -34.70 -5.71 26.06
CA GLY A 461 -36.05 -5.39 26.53
C GLY A 461 -37.13 -5.37 25.44
N GLY A 462 -36.78 -5.70 24.20
CA GLY A 462 -37.67 -5.63 23.04
C GLY A 462 -37.57 -4.33 22.25
N GLY A 463 -38.03 -4.36 21.00
CA GLY A 463 -37.86 -3.26 20.05
C GLY A 463 -36.49 -3.27 19.36
N ALA A 464 -36.28 -2.28 18.51
CA ALA A 464 -35.02 -2.11 17.79
C ALA A 464 -34.80 -0.66 17.39
N HIS A 465 -33.56 -0.35 17.05
CA HIS A 465 -33.12 0.98 16.64
C HIS A 465 -32.23 0.89 15.39
N PHE A 466 -32.20 1.97 14.61
CA PHE A 466 -31.36 2.05 13.41
C PHE A 466 -30.33 3.16 13.60
N VAL A 467 -29.07 2.81 13.30
CA VAL A 467 -27.93 3.72 13.36
C VAL A 467 -27.14 3.61 12.07
N ALA A 468 -26.26 4.58 11.81
CA ALA A 468 -25.28 4.51 10.72
C ALA A 468 -23.88 4.38 11.30
N ILE A 469 -23.10 3.44 10.77
CA ILE A 469 -21.66 3.37 10.93
C ILE A 469 -21.09 4.25 9.82
N ALA A 470 -20.35 5.30 10.19
CA ALA A 470 -19.79 6.27 9.25
C ALA A 470 -18.26 6.33 9.26
N GLY A 471 -17.63 5.59 10.16
CA GLY A 471 -16.18 5.55 10.24
C GLY A 471 -15.64 4.36 11.02
N PHE A 472 -14.34 4.14 10.89
CA PHE A 472 -13.54 3.33 11.79
C PHE A 472 -12.33 4.13 12.23
N ILE A 473 -11.88 3.88 13.45
CA ILE A 473 -10.81 4.59 14.13
C ILE A 473 -9.86 3.54 14.72
N GLU A 474 -8.66 3.95 15.15
CA GLU A 474 -7.71 3.05 15.79
C GLU A 474 -8.33 2.30 16.98
N GLY A 475 -7.83 1.08 17.23
CA GLY A 475 -8.25 0.25 18.36
C GLY A 475 -9.57 -0.48 18.11
N ASP A 476 -9.88 -0.79 16.85
CA ASP A 476 -11.13 -1.44 16.43
C ASP A 476 -12.42 -0.66 16.78
N LEU A 477 -12.27 0.64 17.07
CA LEU A 477 -13.40 1.54 17.28
C LEU A 477 -14.10 1.84 15.95
N ILE A 478 -15.42 1.90 15.99
CA ILE A 478 -16.26 2.36 14.89
C ILE A 478 -17.03 3.62 15.31
N GLU A 479 -17.13 4.57 14.39
CA GLU A 479 -17.89 5.80 14.61
C GLU A 479 -19.36 5.55 14.27
N ILE A 480 -20.17 5.48 15.32
CA ILE A 480 -21.62 5.30 15.26
C ILE A 480 -22.28 6.66 15.30
N HIS A 481 -23.14 6.87 14.32
CA HIS A 481 -24.03 8.02 14.22
C HIS A 481 -25.45 7.57 14.55
N ASP A 482 -25.93 7.99 15.72
CA ASP A 482 -27.21 7.57 16.28
C ASP A 482 -28.23 8.74 16.24
N PRO A 483 -29.44 8.54 15.66
CA PRO A 483 -30.49 9.56 15.64
C PRO A 483 -30.99 10.04 17.01
N VAL A 484 -30.68 9.32 18.09
CA VAL A 484 -31.09 9.63 19.48
C VAL A 484 -29.89 10.09 20.30
N SER A 485 -28.82 9.31 20.34
CA SER A 485 -27.68 9.58 21.23
C SER A 485 -26.56 10.41 20.59
N GLY A 486 -26.64 10.71 19.29
CA GLY A 486 -25.60 11.45 18.57
C GLY A 486 -24.42 10.57 18.17
N VAL A 487 -23.25 11.20 17.96
CA VAL A 487 -22.03 10.52 17.50
C VAL A 487 -21.30 9.90 18.68
N SER A 488 -20.85 8.66 18.52
CA SER A 488 -20.04 7.95 19.52
C SER A 488 -19.05 7.00 18.87
N ASN A 489 -17.91 6.78 19.53
CA ASN A 489 -16.94 5.76 19.13
C ASN A 489 -17.13 4.53 20.01
N VAL A 490 -17.37 3.38 19.38
CA VAL A 490 -17.68 2.13 20.08
C VAL A 490 -16.76 1.05 19.55
N ASP A 491 -16.18 0.24 20.44
CA ASP A 491 -15.44 -0.97 20.04
C ASP A 491 -16.33 -1.88 19.17
N TYR A 492 -15.78 -2.39 18.07
CA TYR A 492 -16.54 -3.16 17.10
C TYR A 492 -17.24 -4.36 17.75
N ASP A 493 -16.53 -5.16 18.55
CA ASP A 493 -17.10 -6.35 19.20
C ASP A 493 -18.16 -5.96 20.23
N THR A 494 -17.93 -4.88 20.97
CA THR A 494 -18.92 -4.28 21.88
C THR A 494 -20.17 -3.84 21.12
N PHE A 495 -20.03 -3.20 19.96
CA PHE A 495 -21.17 -2.80 19.14
C PHE A 495 -21.96 -4.02 18.63
N THR A 496 -21.29 -5.14 18.31
CA THR A 496 -21.98 -6.35 17.84
C THR A 496 -22.93 -6.94 18.89
N THR A 497 -22.61 -6.81 20.18
CA THR A 497 -23.31 -7.55 21.26
C THR A 497 -23.98 -6.68 22.31
N ALA A 498 -23.45 -5.50 22.61
CA ALA A 498 -23.79 -4.69 23.79
C ALA A 498 -23.76 -3.17 23.53
N TYR A 499 -24.17 -2.72 22.34
CA TYR A 499 -24.32 -1.29 22.05
C TYR A 499 -25.24 -0.62 23.09
N LEU A 500 -24.79 0.49 23.70
CA LEU A 500 -25.45 1.15 24.83
C LEU A 500 -25.90 0.19 25.94
N GLY A 501 -25.10 -0.85 26.21
CA GLY A 501 -25.26 -1.80 27.30
C GLY A 501 -26.22 -2.96 27.03
N SER A 502 -27.02 -2.94 25.95
CA SER A 502 -27.99 -4.02 25.70
C SER A 502 -28.43 -4.24 24.25
N GLY A 503 -27.95 -3.43 23.31
CA GLY A 503 -28.28 -3.52 21.90
C GLY A 503 -27.35 -4.48 21.16
N SER A 504 -27.90 -5.47 20.48
CA SER A 504 -27.12 -6.39 19.63
C SER A 504 -27.34 -6.07 18.15
N TRP A 505 -26.27 -6.02 17.37
CA TRP A 505 -26.34 -5.79 15.93
C TRP A 505 -26.87 -7.04 15.22
N THR A 506 -28.07 -6.93 14.63
CA THR A 506 -28.80 -8.07 14.06
C THR A 506 -28.94 -8.05 12.55
N HIS A 507 -28.85 -6.88 11.91
CA HIS A 507 -29.01 -6.74 10.47
C HIS A 507 -28.11 -5.63 9.94
N SER A 508 -27.52 -5.86 8.77
CA SER A 508 -26.61 -4.96 8.08
C SER A 508 -27.23 -4.48 6.78
N TYR A 509 -27.30 -3.17 6.58
CA TYR A 509 -27.89 -2.54 5.41
C TYR A 509 -26.80 -1.83 4.61
N PHE A 510 -26.55 -2.34 3.41
CA PHE A 510 -25.64 -1.74 2.45
C PHE A 510 -26.34 -0.62 1.71
N THR A 511 -25.62 0.48 1.51
CA THR A 511 -26.12 1.66 0.82
C THR A 511 -25.49 1.79 -0.57
N ARG A 512 -26.02 2.69 -1.40
CA ARG A 512 -25.44 3.03 -2.72
C ARG A 512 -25.57 4.52 -3.01
N ARG A 513 -24.62 5.04 -3.78
CA ARG A 513 -24.62 6.42 -4.26
C ARG A 513 -25.79 6.69 -5.20
#